data_AF-A0A9X1L8G4-F1
#
_entry.id   AF-A0A9X1L8G4-F1
#
_cell.length_a   1.000
_cell.length_b   1.000
_cell.length_c   1.000
_cell.angle_alpha   90.00
_cell.angle_beta   90.00
_cell.angle_gamma   90.00
#
_symmetry.space_group_name_H-M   'P 1'
#
loop_
_entity.id
_entity.type
_entity.pdbx_description
1 polymer ?
#
loop_
_entity_poly.entity_id
_entity_poly.type
_entity_poly.pdbx_seq_one_letter_code
_entity_poly.pdbx_strand_id
1 'polypeptide(L)'
;MKQTDFIAELEFLTTEKSGRKSPAHSGYRPHIEFDNYPEYSTSGQQTYIGQEIAELGTTVKAEIAILGTEYFANRLYKNMDFKFCEGSRIIGFGKIIEIVNPNLELESTTNPKAINLNLYPADIIKRLESDYGKNSGEAKRKIQELIKSNKEFRSHRIVRALIFSGNKDINHLKKMIELTQTDWRDLLMNAECEYPEKRVRDFNNEFGNEKI
;
A
#
# COMPACT_ATOMS: atom_id res chain seq x y z
N MET A 1 18.07 -16.00 -15.01
CA MET A 1 16.64 -15.97 -14.63
C MET A 1 16.46 -14.90 -13.57
N LYS A 2 15.39 -14.10 -13.60
CA LYS A 2 15.04 -13.28 -12.44
C LYS A 2 14.55 -14.21 -11.34
N GLN A 3 14.90 -13.92 -10.09
CA GLN A 3 14.45 -14.66 -8.92
C GLN A 3 12.91 -14.54 -8.80
N THR A 4 12.24 -15.66 -8.55
CA THR A 4 10.79 -15.71 -8.32
C THR A 4 10.47 -15.06 -6.99
N ASP A 5 9.50 -14.14 -6.99
CA ASP A 5 9.08 -13.38 -5.82
C ASP A 5 7.88 -14.02 -5.14
N PHE A 6 6.91 -14.52 -5.91
CA PHE A 6 5.74 -15.23 -5.39
C PHE A 6 5.13 -16.14 -6.46
N ILE A 7 4.36 -17.13 -6.01
CA ILE A 7 3.55 -17.99 -6.86
C ILE A 7 2.10 -17.50 -6.79
N ALA A 8 1.46 -17.38 -7.95
CA ALA A 8 0.08 -16.93 -8.04
C ALA A 8 -0.76 -17.85 -8.94
N GLU A 9 -2.05 -17.91 -8.64
CA GLU A 9 -3.07 -18.31 -9.61
C GLU A 9 -3.43 -17.10 -10.46
N LEU A 10 -3.43 -17.25 -11.78
CA LEU A 10 -3.75 -16.20 -12.74
C LEU A 10 -4.96 -16.62 -13.57
N GLU A 11 -6.05 -15.87 -13.46
CA GLU A 11 -7.22 -15.97 -14.34
C GLU A 11 -7.06 -14.99 -15.51
N PHE A 12 -6.89 -15.51 -16.72
CA PHE A 12 -6.88 -14.72 -17.94
C PHE A 12 -8.30 -14.45 -18.41
N LEU A 13 -8.64 -13.19 -18.66
CA LEU A 13 -9.93 -12.83 -19.24
C LEU A 13 -10.01 -13.27 -20.71
N THR A 14 -11.24 -13.49 -21.19
CA THR A 14 -11.50 -13.83 -22.60
C THR A 14 -11.14 -12.66 -23.54
N THR A 15 -11.10 -12.93 -24.84
CA THR A 15 -10.88 -11.90 -25.87
C THR A 15 -11.85 -10.73 -25.74
N GLU A 16 -13.14 -11.00 -25.50
CA GLU A 16 -14.19 -9.99 -25.41
C GLU A 16 -14.00 -9.07 -24.20
N LYS A 17 -13.48 -9.61 -23.09
CA LYS A 17 -13.30 -8.88 -21.83
C LYS A 17 -11.94 -8.18 -21.73
N SER A 18 -10.87 -8.79 -22.24
CA SER A 18 -9.51 -8.25 -22.16
C SER A 18 -9.12 -7.38 -23.36
N GLY A 19 -9.72 -7.63 -24.52
CA GLY A 19 -9.29 -7.08 -25.80
C GLY A 19 -8.00 -7.68 -26.36
N ARG A 20 -7.39 -8.67 -25.69
CA ARG A 20 -6.30 -9.47 -26.27
C ARG A 20 -6.85 -10.45 -27.27
N LYS A 21 -6.10 -10.70 -28.35
CA LYS A 21 -6.47 -11.66 -29.40
C LYS A 21 -5.59 -12.90 -29.42
N SER A 22 -4.48 -12.87 -28.70
CA SER A 22 -3.50 -13.95 -28.67
C SER A 22 -3.25 -14.40 -27.23
N PRO A 23 -2.87 -15.68 -27.05
CA PRO A 23 -2.41 -16.20 -25.77
C PRO A 23 -1.22 -15.41 -25.21
N ALA A 24 -0.95 -15.60 -23.93
CA ALA A 24 0.27 -15.10 -23.31
C ALA A 24 1.32 -16.23 -23.23
N HIS A 25 2.59 -15.88 -23.40
CA HIS A 25 3.70 -16.83 -23.30
C HIS A 25 4.52 -16.56 -22.03
N SER A 26 5.14 -17.60 -21.48
CA SER A 26 6.10 -17.45 -20.38
C SER A 26 7.14 -16.37 -20.70
N GLY A 27 7.45 -15.54 -19.70
CA GLY A 27 8.22 -14.32 -19.88
C GLY A 27 7.39 -13.07 -20.16
N TYR A 28 6.06 -13.18 -20.28
CA TYR A 28 5.15 -12.04 -20.39
C TYR A 28 5.28 -11.10 -19.18
N ARG A 29 5.30 -9.78 -19.41
CA ARG A 29 5.59 -8.74 -18.39
C ARG A 29 4.53 -7.64 -18.34
N PRO A 30 3.25 -7.96 -18.03
CA PRO A 30 2.25 -6.94 -17.77
C PRO A 30 2.66 -6.09 -16.56
N HIS A 31 2.00 -4.94 -16.38
CA HIS A 31 2.04 -4.29 -15.09
C HIS A 31 1.00 -4.93 -14.17
N ILE A 32 1.35 -5.03 -12.89
CA ILE A 32 0.55 -5.54 -11.79
C ILE A 32 0.12 -4.35 -10.95
N GLU A 33 -1.15 -4.36 -10.57
CA GLU A 33 -1.75 -3.39 -9.66
C GLU A 33 -2.40 -4.14 -8.50
N PHE A 34 -2.09 -3.70 -7.28
CA PHE A 34 -2.73 -4.15 -6.06
C PHE A 34 -3.72 -3.08 -5.61
N ASP A 35 -4.99 -3.44 -5.39
CA ASP A 35 -6.04 -2.47 -5.05
C ASP A 35 -5.72 -1.68 -3.76
N ASN A 36 -5.01 -2.31 -2.83
CA ASN A 36 -4.61 -1.68 -1.58
C ASN A 36 -3.38 -0.74 -1.73
N TYR A 37 -2.77 -0.67 -2.92
CA TYR A 37 -1.64 0.19 -3.24
C TYR A 37 -1.86 0.91 -4.60
N PRO A 38 -2.96 1.68 -4.74
CA PRO A 38 -3.39 2.25 -6.02
C PRO A 38 -2.41 3.26 -6.64
N GLU A 39 -1.48 3.79 -5.85
CA GLU A 39 -0.48 4.75 -6.27
C GLU A 39 0.73 4.12 -6.98
N TYR A 40 0.85 2.79 -6.98
CA TYR A 40 2.03 2.11 -7.49
C TYR A 40 1.68 0.86 -8.30
N SER A 41 2.03 0.88 -9.59
CA SER A 41 2.04 -0.31 -10.44
C SER A 41 3.48 -0.81 -10.64
N THR A 42 3.64 -2.13 -10.78
CA THR A 42 4.96 -2.73 -11.04
C THR A 42 4.90 -3.65 -12.24
N SER A 43 5.95 -3.69 -13.07
CA SER A 43 6.09 -4.78 -14.03
C SER A 43 6.22 -6.10 -13.27
N GLY A 44 5.48 -7.12 -13.69
CA GLY A 44 5.53 -8.48 -13.15
C GLY A 44 5.74 -9.49 -14.27
N GLN A 45 6.91 -10.10 -14.33
CA GLN A 45 7.17 -11.20 -15.25
C GLN A 45 6.41 -12.43 -14.78
N GLN A 46 5.72 -13.10 -15.69
CA GLN A 46 5.00 -14.34 -15.45
C GLN A 46 5.72 -15.51 -16.12
N THR A 47 6.00 -16.57 -15.37
CA THR A 47 6.50 -17.85 -15.90
C THR A 47 5.49 -18.93 -15.53
N TYR A 48 4.81 -19.51 -16.51
CA TYR A 48 3.70 -20.43 -16.25
C TYR A 48 4.22 -21.81 -15.82
N ILE A 49 3.58 -22.41 -14.82
CA ILE A 49 4.01 -23.67 -14.22
C ILE A 49 3.35 -24.83 -14.97
N GLY A 50 4.16 -25.73 -15.52
CA GLY A 50 3.68 -26.92 -16.24
C GLY A 50 3.25 -26.67 -17.69
N GLN A 51 3.36 -25.43 -18.19
CA GLN A 51 3.02 -25.05 -19.55
C GLN A 51 3.78 -23.79 -19.99
N GLU A 52 3.90 -23.55 -21.29
CA GLU A 52 4.58 -22.35 -21.85
C GLU A 52 3.60 -21.24 -22.27
N ILE A 53 2.32 -21.58 -22.43
CA ILE A 53 1.29 -20.72 -23.00
C ILE A 53 0.11 -20.68 -22.03
N ALA A 54 -0.42 -19.49 -21.77
CA ALA A 54 -1.69 -19.29 -21.07
C ALA A 54 -2.76 -18.81 -22.06
N GLU A 55 -3.77 -19.65 -22.27
CA GLU A 55 -4.91 -19.36 -23.14
C GLU A 55 -5.86 -18.35 -22.49
N LEU A 56 -6.50 -17.52 -23.32
CA LEU A 56 -7.49 -16.56 -22.83
C LEU A 56 -8.72 -17.28 -22.26
N GLY A 57 -9.27 -16.79 -21.15
CA GLY A 57 -10.39 -17.44 -20.45
C GLY A 57 -9.99 -18.62 -19.55
N THR A 58 -8.71 -18.88 -19.37
CA THR A 58 -8.22 -19.98 -18.53
C THR A 58 -7.55 -19.49 -17.26
N THR A 59 -7.43 -20.41 -16.29
CA THR A 59 -6.69 -20.17 -15.05
C THR A 59 -5.44 -21.02 -15.03
N VAL A 60 -4.29 -20.40 -14.74
CA VAL A 60 -2.98 -21.05 -14.70
C VAL A 60 -2.25 -20.69 -13.42
N LYS A 61 -1.30 -21.53 -13.00
CA LYS A 61 -0.35 -21.17 -11.94
C LYS A 61 0.91 -20.59 -12.57
N ALA A 62 1.47 -19.57 -11.93
CA ALA A 62 2.66 -18.90 -12.43
C ALA A 62 3.61 -18.49 -11.30
N GLU A 63 4.90 -18.59 -11.59
CA GLU A 63 5.93 -17.87 -10.87
C GLU A 63 5.94 -16.41 -11.33
N ILE A 64 5.94 -15.48 -10.37
CA ILE A 64 5.92 -14.05 -10.63
C ILE A 64 7.21 -13.42 -10.11
N ALA A 65 7.85 -12.60 -10.94
CA ALA A 65 8.97 -11.75 -10.54
C ALA A 65 8.64 -10.28 -10.81
N ILE A 66 8.58 -9.45 -9.77
CA ILE A 66 8.22 -8.03 -9.84
C ILE A 66 9.45 -7.12 -9.87
N LEU A 67 9.32 -5.95 -10.48
CA LEU A 67 10.38 -4.93 -10.46
C LEU A 67 10.38 -4.12 -9.16
N GLY A 68 9.20 -3.81 -8.62
CA GLY A 68 9.02 -2.94 -7.46
C GLY A 68 9.24 -3.59 -6.09
N THR A 69 10.21 -4.50 -5.97
CA THR A 69 10.44 -5.28 -4.72
C THR A 69 10.67 -4.39 -3.50
N GLU A 70 11.40 -3.28 -3.66
CA GLU A 70 11.64 -2.31 -2.58
C GLU A 70 10.33 -1.69 -2.07
N TYR A 71 9.45 -1.27 -2.99
CA TYR A 71 8.16 -0.69 -2.62
C TYR A 71 7.29 -1.71 -1.89
N PHE A 72 7.23 -2.94 -2.41
CA PHE A 72 6.41 -4.03 -1.87
C PHE A 72 7.04 -4.82 -0.71
N ALA A 73 8.19 -4.37 -0.19
CA ALA A 73 8.81 -5.02 0.95
C ALA A 73 7.89 -5.02 2.17
N ASN A 74 7.66 -6.19 2.79
CA ASN A 74 6.73 -6.43 3.90
C ASN A 74 5.28 -5.96 3.62
N ARG A 75 4.77 -6.17 2.40
CA ARG A 75 3.43 -5.69 1.99
C ARG A 75 2.53 -6.76 1.40
N LEU A 76 3.09 -7.85 0.89
CA LEU A 76 2.35 -8.90 0.20
C LEU A 76 1.98 -9.99 1.20
N TYR A 77 0.84 -10.63 1.02
CA TYR A 77 0.42 -11.75 1.87
C TYR A 77 -0.30 -12.81 1.03
N LYS A 78 -0.34 -14.03 1.55
CA LYS A 78 -1.10 -15.13 0.92
C LYS A 78 -2.58 -14.77 0.79
N ASN A 79 -3.18 -15.18 -0.33
CA ASN A 79 -4.54 -14.84 -0.76
C ASN A 79 -4.76 -13.38 -1.13
N MET A 80 -3.71 -12.56 -1.24
CA MET A 80 -3.84 -11.21 -1.75
C MET A 80 -4.19 -11.23 -3.24
N ASP A 81 -5.24 -10.50 -3.60
CA ASP A 81 -5.67 -10.34 -4.99
C ASP A 81 -4.91 -9.17 -5.65
N PHE A 82 -4.71 -9.29 -6.96
CA PHE A 82 -4.16 -8.26 -7.83
C PHE A 82 -4.75 -8.37 -9.22
N LYS A 83 -4.59 -7.33 -10.01
CA LYS A 83 -4.88 -7.37 -11.45
C LYS A 83 -3.60 -7.17 -12.24
N PHE A 84 -3.56 -7.73 -13.44
CA PHE A 84 -2.48 -7.49 -14.37
C PHE A 84 -3.03 -6.97 -15.69
N CYS A 85 -2.34 -5.97 -16.24
CA CYS A 85 -2.90 -5.05 -17.20
C CYS A 85 -1.92 -4.74 -18.34
N GLU A 86 -2.45 -4.27 -19.47
CA GLU A 86 -1.72 -3.67 -20.59
C GLU A 86 -2.28 -2.28 -20.88
N GLY A 87 -1.49 -1.24 -20.63
CA GLY A 87 -2.02 0.12 -20.57
C GLY A 87 -3.22 0.20 -19.62
N SER A 88 -4.34 0.76 -20.06
CA SER A 88 -5.56 0.85 -19.23
C SER A 88 -6.41 -0.43 -19.22
N ARG A 89 -6.02 -1.48 -19.95
CA ARG A 89 -6.84 -2.70 -20.10
C ARG A 89 -6.46 -3.74 -19.08
N ILE A 90 -7.46 -4.26 -18.37
CA ILE A 90 -7.29 -5.41 -17.49
C ILE A 90 -7.22 -6.67 -18.35
N ILE A 91 -6.12 -7.41 -18.20
CA ILE A 91 -5.92 -8.68 -18.92
C ILE A 91 -6.40 -9.85 -18.09
N GLY A 92 -6.28 -9.76 -16.77
CA GLY A 92 -6.68 -10.82 -15.88
C GLY A 92 -6.48 -10.44 -14.43
N PHE A 93 -6.82 -11.40 -13.58
CA PHE A 93 -6.75 -11.30 -12.14
C PHE A 93 -5.81 -12.35 -11.60
N GLY A 94 -5.11 -12.01 -10.53
CA GLY A 94 -4.18 -12.89 -9.87
C GLY A 94 -4.48 -12.99 -8.38
N LYS A 95 -4.21 -14.16 -7.81
CA LYS A 95 -4.29 -14.40 -6.36
C LYS A 95 -2.98 -15.04 -5.90
N ILE A 96 -2.31 -14.41 -4.93
CA ILE A 96 -1.05 -14.94 -4.38
C ILE A 96 -1.32 -16.23 -3.62
N ILE A 97 -0.67 -17.33 -4.01
CA ILE A 97 -0.75 -18.64 -3.34
C ILE A 97 0.35 -18.77 -2.30
N GLU A 98 1.55 -18.28 -2.62
CA GLU A 98 2.76 -18.44 -1.81
C GLU A 98 3.72 -17.28 -2.09
N ILE A 99 4.39 -16.78 -1.05
CA ILE A 99 5.44 -15.77 -1.18
C ILE A 99 6.78 -16.48 -1.08
N VAL A 100 7.60 -16.35 -2.12
CA VAL A 100 8.90 -17.02 -2.24
C VAL A 100 10.03 -16.09 -1.78
N ASN A 101 9.90 -14.79 -2.06
CA ASN A 101 10.81 -13.76 -1.58
C ASN A 101 10.35 -13.25 -0.20
N PRO A 102 11.01 -13.66 0.90
CA PRO A 102 10.56 -13.34 2.26
C PRO A 102 10.60 -11.83 2.56
N ASN A 103 11.39 -11.05 1.83
CA ASN A 103 11.42 -9.60 2.01
C ASN A 103 10.10 -8.92 1.61
N LEU A 104 9.27 -9.59 0.80
CA LEU A 104 7.96 -9.07 0.38
C LEU A 104 6.84 -9.49 1.34
N GLU A 105 7.06 -10.56 2.10
CA GLU A 105 6.04 -11.17 2.95
C GLU A 105 5.69 -10.27 4.13
N LEU A 106 4.41 -9.97 4.26
CA LEU A 106 3.85 -9.37 5.44
C LEU A 106 3.78 -10.44 6.54
N GLU A 107 4.44 -10.16 7.65
CA GLU A 107 4.38 -10.97 8.89
C GLU A 107 2.96 -11.47 9.19
N SER A 108 2.80 -12.78 9.37
CA SER A 108 1.49 -13.44 9.53
C SER A 108 0.64 -12.91 10.69
N THR A 109 1.28 -12.37 11.74
CA THR A 109 0.61 -11.75 12.89
C THR A 109 0.18 -10.30 12.64
N THR A 110 0.56 -9.71 11.51
CA THR A 110 0.29 -8.31 11.19
C THR A 110 -0.98 -8.18 10.36
N ASN A 111 -1.96 -7.44 10.90
CA ASN A 111 -3.13 -7.05 10.13
C ASN A 111 -2.73 -6.06 9.01
N PRO A 112 -3.00 -6.35 7.72
CA PRO A 112 -2.69 -5.43 6.62
C PRO A 112 -3.26 -4.03 6.82
N LYS A 113 -4.45 -3.91 7.44
CA LYS A 113 -5.09 -2.63 7.73
C LYS A 113 -4.32 -1.77 8.74
N ALA A 114 -3.47 -2.38 9.56
CA ALA A 114 -2.67 -1.67 10.55
C ALA A 114 -1.38 -1.09 9.95
N ILE A 115 -0.86 -1.67 8.86
CA ILE A 115 0.41 -1.24 8.27
C ILE A 115 0.23 -0.48 6.96
N ASN A 116 -0.86 -0.71 6.22
CA ASN A 116 -1.10 -0.03 4.96
C ASN A 116 -1.92 1.24 5.21
N LEU A 117 -1.29 2.39 5.02
CA LEU A 117 -1.93 3.69 5.20
C LEU A 117 -3.17 3.84 4.30
N ASN A 118 -3.20 3.26 3.10
CA ASN A 118 -4.36 3.34 2.21
C ASN A 118 -5.60 2.59 2.76
N LEU A 119 -5.43 1.75 3.78
CA LEU A 119 -6.50 1.02 4.46
C LEU A 119 -6.90 1.65 5.81
N TYR A 120 -6.35 2.82 6.15
CA TYR A 120 -6.69 3.54 7.36
C TYR A 120 -8.11 4.13 7.26
N PRO A 121 -8.71 4.54 8.40
CA PRO A 121 -10.00 5.23 8.42
C PRO A 121 -10.13 6.35 7.38
N ALA A 122 -11.32 6.47 6.79
CA ALA A 122 -11.56 7.39 5.69
C ALA A 122 -11.29 8.85 6.04
N ASP A 123 -11.45 9.26 7.30
CA ASP A 123 -11.15 10.62 7.76
C ASP A 123 -9.66 10.98 7.57
N ILE A 124 -8.76 10.03 7.87
CA ILE A 124 -7.31 10.18 7.69
C ILE A 124 -6.96 10.37 6.21
N ILE A 125 -7.51 9.52 5.34
CA ILE A 125 -7.24 9.56 3.90
C ILE A 125 -7.75 10.87 3.29
N LYS A 126 -8.99 11.24 3.59
CA LYS A 126 -9.60 12.49 3.13
C LYS A 126 -8.84 13.71 3.64
N ARG A 127 -8.36 13.68 4.88
CA ARG A 127 -7.57 14.79 5.43
C ARG A 127 -6.23 14.93 4.73
N LEU A 128 -5.53 13.83 4.45
CA LEU A 128 -4.27 13.86 3.67
C LEU A 128 -4.47 14.45 2.27
N GLU A 129 -5.54 14.09 1.60
CA GLU A 129 -5.87 14.59 0.26
C GLU A 129 -6.22 16.08 0.29
N SER A 130 -7.05 16.50 1.25
CA SER A 130 -7.48 17.90 1.42
C SER A 130 -6.32 18.81 1.82
N ASP A 131 -5.52 18.41 2.80
CA ASP A 131 -4.49 19.28 3.39
C ASP A 131 -3.25 19.39 2.48
N TYR A 132 -2.87 18.32 1.77
CA TYR A 132 -1.64 18.31 0.98
C TYR A 132 -1.87 18.39 -0.54
N GLY A 133 -3.10 18.20 -1.03
CA GLY A 133 -3.46 18.34 -2.44
C GLY A 133 -2.50 17.58 -3.37
N LYS A 134 -1.79 18.31 -4.23
CA LYS A 134 -0.78 17.75 -5.15
C LYS A 134 0.37 17.01 -4.45
N ASN A 135 0.66 17.33 -3.20
CA ASN A 135 1.71 16.70 -2.38
C ASN A 135 1.19 15.53 -1.55
N SER A 136 -0.10 15.18 -1.65
CA SER A 136 -0.72 14.08 -0.87
C SER A 136 -0.03 12.73 -1.09
N GLY A 137 0.44 12.44 -2.31
CA GLY A 137 1.21 11.23 -2.59
C GLY A 137 2.54 11.17 -1.82
N GLU A 138 3.26 12.29 -1.74
CA GLU A 138 4.49 12.37 -0.96
C GLU A 138 4.21 12.23 0.55
N ALA A 139 3.17 12.90 1.06
CA ALA A 139 2.74 12.81 2.45
C ALA A 139 2.37 11.36 2.83
N LYS A 140 1.56 10.69 2.00
CA LYS A 140 1.19 9.28 2.18
C LYS A 140 2.42 8.38 2.25
N ARG A 141 3.37 8.53 1.32
CA ARG A 141 4.63 7.76 1.31
C ARG A 141 5.44 7.95 2.59
N LYS A 142 5.62 9.20 3.04
CA LYS A 142 6.42 9.53 4.24
C LYS A 142 5.78 8.98 5.53
N ILE A 143 4.47 9.11 5.67
CA ILE A 143 3.74 8.54 6.82
C ILE A 143 3.76 7.00 6.76
N GLN A 144 3.63 6.42 5.57
CA GLN A 144 3.73 4.97 5.36
C GLN A 144 5.10 4.42 5.77
N GLU A 145 6.19 5.13 5.49
CA GLU A 145 7.55 4.79 5.96
C GLU A 145 7.61 4.78 7.50
N LEU A 146 7.04 5.80 8.16
CA LEU A 146 6.98 5.89 9.62
C LEU A 146 6.21 4.71 10.24
N ILE A 147 4.99 4.43 9.75
CA ILE A 147 4.13 3.32 10.21
C ILE A 147 4.83 1.95 10.09
N LYS A 148 5.65 1.77 9.04
CA LYS A 148 6.45 0.55 8.86
C LYS A 148 7.60 0.45 9.85
N SER A 149 8.21 1.57 10.22
CA SER A 149 9.41 1.59 11.07
C SER A 149 9.16 1.13 12.51
N ASN A 150 7.98 1.39 13.07
CA ASN A 150 7.63 0.98 14.43
C ASN A 150 6.11 0.78 14.57
N LYS A 151 5.73 -0.32 15.24
CA LYS A 151 4.32 -0.66 15.50
C LYS A 151 3.57 0.37 16.34
N GLU A 152 4.25 1.15 17.19
CA GLU A 152 3.62 2.20 17.99
C GLU A 152 3.02 3.29 17.10
N PHE A 153 3.67 3.62 15.99
CA PHE A 153 3.23 4.67 15.06
C PHE A 153 2.04 4.27 14.18
N ARG A 154 1.56 3.02 14.29
CA ARG A 154 0.37 2.53 13.60
C ARG A 154 -0.94 3.04 14.23
N SER A 155 -0.84 3.71 15.38
CA SER A 155 -1.99 4.31 16.06
C SER A 155 -2.64 5.39 15.19
N HIS A 156 -3.96 5.26 14.95
CA HIS A 156 -4.74 6.29 14.25
C HIS A 156 -4.64 7.65 14.96
N ARG A 157 -4.56 7.68 16.29
CA ARG A 157 -4.36 8.90 17.08
C ARG A 157 -3.04 9.60 16.73
N ILE A 158 -1.94 8.84 16.66
CA ILE A 158 -0.63 9.39 16.29
C ILE A 158 -0.66 9.90 14.84
N VAL A 159 -1.23 9.13 13.91
CA VAL A 159 -1.31 9.56 12.51
C VAL A 159 -2.17 10.80 12.33
N ARG A 160 -3.30 10.92 13.04
CA ARG A 160 -4.14 12.13 13.03
C ARG A 160 -3.41 13.34 13.62
N ALA A 161 -2.77 13.18 14.78
CA ALA A 161 -1.97 14.22 15.39
C ALA A 161 -0.83 14.67 14.47
N LEU A 162 -0.17 13.73 13.80
CA LEU A 162 0.90 14.00 12.84
C LEU A 162 0.41 14.83 11.64
N ILE A 163 -0.72 14.44 11.04
CA ILE A 163 -1.33 15.15 9.91
C ILE A 163 -1.74 16.57 10.34
N PHE A 164 -2.38 16.71 11.50
CA PHE A 164 -2.78 17.99 12.07
C PHE A 164 -1.57 18.90 12.29
N SER A 165 -0.56 18.42 13.01
CA SER A 165 0.64 19.17 13.33
C SER A 165 1.48 19.47 12.09
N GLY A 166 1.37 18.70 11.01
CA GLY A 166 2.01 18.99 9.74
C GLY A 166 1.50 20.27 9.06
N ASN A 167 0.39 20.85 9.52
CA ASN A 167 -0.10 22.18 9.15
C ASN A 167 -0.17 22.42 7.63
N LYS A 168 -0.59 21.39 6.87
CA LYS A 168 -0.74 21.43 5.40
C LYS A 168 0.55 21.73 4.62
N ASP A 169 1.70 21.69 5.28
CA ASP A 169 2.99 21.95 4.67
C ASP A 169 3.85 20.68 4.71
N ILE A 170 4.35 20.25 3.55
CA ILE A 170 5.09 18.99 3.44
C ILE A 170 6.42 19.01 4.20
N ASN A 171 7.07 20.18 4.29
CA ASN A 171 8.33 20.30 5.03
C ASN A 171 8.08 20.29 6.54
N HIS A 172 6.98 20.89 6.98
CA HIS A 172 6.55 20.85 8.36
C HIS A 172 6.10 19.44 8.78
N LEU A 173 5.37 18.72 7.91
CA LEU A 173 5.07 17.30 8.13
C LEU A 173 6.34 16.47 8.32
N LYS A 174 7.38 16.68 7.50
CA LYS A 174 8.68 15.99 7.65
C LYS A 174 9.30 16.25 9.02
N LYS A 175 9.30 17.51 9.48
CA LYS A 175 9.77 17.87 10.83
C LYS A 175 8.95 17.18 11.93
N MET A 176 7.64 17.07 11.76
CA MET A 176 6.79 16.36 12.72
C MET A 176 7.03 14.84 12.71
N ILE A 177 7.36 14.26 11.56
CA ILE A 177 7.79 12.85 11.47
C ILE A 177 9.08 12.65 12.27
N GLU A 178 10.08 13.51 12.10
CA GLU A 178 11.34 13.47 12.86
C GLU A 178 11.10 13.62 14.37
N LEU A 179 10.23 14.54 14.77
CA LEU A 179 9.80 14.67 16.17
C LEU A 179 9.14 13.38 16.67
N THR A 180 8.23 12.80 15.90
CA THR A 180 7.52 11.56 16.28
C THR A 180 8.47 10.38 16.48
N GLN A 181 9.51 10.29 15.64
CA GLN A 181 10.55 9.26 15.79
C GLN A 181 11.38 9.45 17.06
N THR A 182 11.55 10.70 17.51
CA THR A 182 12.31 11.04 18.71
C THR A 182 11.47 10.89 19.97
N ASP A 183 10.31 11.57 20.01
CA ASP A 183 9.31 11.46 21.07
C ASP A 183 7.89 11.73 20.51
N TRP A 184 7.14 10.66 20.31
CA TRP A 184 5.75 10.75 19.86
C TRP A 184 4.80 11.33 20.92
N ARG A 185 5.19 11.36 22.21
CA ARG A 185 4.38 11.99 23.26
C ARG A 185 4.41 13.51 23.13
N ASP A 186 5.55 14.08 22.75
CA ASP A 186 5.68 15.52 22.45
C ASP A 186 4.83 15.91 21.24
N LEU A 187 4.77 15.07 20.21
CA LEU A 187 3.83 15.28 19.10
C LEU A 187 2.39 15.38 19.62
N LEU A 188 1.96 14.43 20.44
CA LEU A 188 0.60 14.41 20.97
C LEU A 188 0.33 15.61 21.89
N MET A 189 1.28 15.97 22.74
CA MET A 189 1.17 17.14 23.61
C MET A 189 0.96 18.41 22.78
N ASN A 190 1.79 18.63 21.77
CA ASN A 190 1.70 19.81 20.91
C ASN A 190 0.41 19.83 20.06
N ALA A 191 -0.09 18.66 19.66
CA ALA A 191 -1.28 18.57 18.84
C ALA A 191 -2.58 18.72 19.66
N GLU A 192 -2.62 18.11 20.85
CA GLU A 192 -3.84 17.97 21.64
C GLU A 192 -4.02 19.01 22.74
N CYS A 193 -2.93 19.65 23.20
CA CYS A 193 -2.95 20.56 24.33
C CYS A 193 -2.69 22.01 23.91
N GLU A 194 -3.26 22.94 24.70
CA GLU A 194 -2.96 24.36 24.65
C GLU A 194 -2.38 24.80 26.00
N TYR A 195 -1.55 25.85 25.99
CA TYR A 195 -0.98 26.40 27.22
C TYR A 195 -2.08 26.83 28.21
N PRO A 196 -1.96 26.54 29.52
CA PRO A 196 -0.84 25.92 30.22
C PRO A 196 -1.03 24.41 30.48
N GLU A 197 -1.27 23.60 29.45
CA GLU A 197 -1.52 22.14 29.51
C GLU A 197 -2.99 21.72 29.63
N LYS A 198 -3.89 22.52 29.04
CA LYS A 198 -5.28 22.08 28.86
C LYS A 198 -5.36 21.25 27.59
N ARG A 199 -5.70 19.96 27.71
CA ARG A 199 -6.12 19.16 26.55
C ARG A 199 -7.38 19.79 25.96
N VAL A 200 -7.34 20.14 24.68
CA VAL A 200 -8.44 20.77 23.94
C VAL A 200 -8.89 19.95 22.73
N ARG A 201 -8.11 18.93 22.36
CA ARG A 201 -8.42 17.99 21.27
C ARG A 201 -8.19 16.55 21.69
N ASP A 202 -8.92 15.63 21.11
CA ASP A 202 -8.77 14.18 21.26
C ASP A 202 -8.67 13.51 19.89
N PHE A 203 -7.46 13.14 19.47
CA PHE A 203 -7.25 12.46 18.19
C PHE A 203 -7.56 10.96 18.22
N ASN A 204 -8.08 10.42 19.34
CA ASN A 204 -8.81 9.15 19.26
C ASN A 204 -10.06 9.30 18.40
N ASN A 205 -10.66 10.49 18.38
CA ASN A 205 -11.79 10.81 17.52
C ASN A 205 -11.34 11.14 16.09
N GLU A 206 -12.28 11.04 15.16
CA GLU A 206 -12.07 11.39 13.75
C GLU A 206 -11.89 12.89 13.56
N PHE A 207 -11.24 13.27 12.45
CA PHE A 207 -11.16 14.67 12.06
C PHE A 207 -12.54 15.32 11.94
N GLY A 208 -12.70 16.52 12.51
CA GLY A 208 -13.97 17.24 12.67
C GLY A 208 -14.71 16.96 13.99
N ASN A 209 -14.32 15.91 14.72
CA ASN A 209 -14.92 15.51 16.00
C ASN A 209 -13.89 15.49 17.14
N GLU A 210 -12.83 16.28 17.03
CA GLU A 210 -11.68 16.23 17.95
C GLU A 210 -11.95 16.95 19.27
N LYS A 211 -13.03 17.73 19.39
CA LYS A 211 -13.32 18.45 20.64
C LYS A 211 -13.62 17.46 21.78
N ILE A 212 -13.17 17.82 22.98
CA ILE A 212 -13.42 17.10 24.24
C ILE A 212 -14.81 17.44 24.78
#